data_AF-A0AAD9ULB6-F1
#
_entry.id   AF-A0AAD9ULB6-F1
#
_cell.length_a   1.000
_cell.length_b   1.000
_cell.length_c   1.000
_cell.angle_alpha   90.00
_cell.angle_beta   90.00
_cell.angle_gamma   90.00
#
_symmetry.space_group_name_H-M   'P 1'
#
loop_
_entity.id
_entity.type
_entity.pdbx_description
1 polymer ?
#
loop_
_entity_poly.entity_id
_entity_poly.type
_entity_poly.pdbx_seq_one_letter_code
_entity_poly.pdbx_strand_id
1 'polypeptide(L)'
;MLCVFEQEKAQLEERLGVCEERLASLTDSHDALRTQGLEERCSMEQERLIHAQLLDELTKELEELRTSRLQTQGDSLPSRLRHEYDAQISHLKQEVQRQQAQNEDMQAQLFSSHVQGGRKLLQSGAGVSLAEEITNLPRDELVMALRECQDENGQLRAYLERIILRILETDPTLLEISDKGKKS
;
A
#
# COMPACT_ATOMS: atom_id res chain seq x y z
N MET A 1 57.71 -48.59 94.96
CA MET A 1 57.08 -49.46 93.94
C MET A 1 55.60 -49.13 93.79
N LEU A 2 54.78 -49.21 94.85
CA LEU A 2 53.35 -48.83 94.81
C LEU A 2 53.08 -47.40 94.29
N CYS A 3 53.81 -46.40 94.77
CA CYS A 3 53.65 -45.00 94.34
C CYS A 3 53.94 -44.78 92.83
N VAL A 4 54.87 -45.55 92.24
CA VAL A 4 55.18 -45.46 90.81
C VAL A 4 54.03 -46.03 89.97
N PHE A 5 53.46 -47.16 90.40
CA PHE A 5 52.29 -47.75 89.75
C PHE A 5 51.05 -46.86 89.84
N GLU A 6 50.82 -46.19 90.97
CA GLU A 6 49.71 -45.23 91.12
C GLU A 6 49.87 -44.02 90.18
N GLN A 7 51.10 -43.51 90.03
CA GLN A 7 51.40 -42.41 89.11
C GLN A 7 51.21 -42.83 87.64
N GLU A 8 51.68 -44.01 87.25
CA GLU A 8 51.49 -44.56 85.90
C GLU A 8 50.02 -44.81 85.59
N LYS A 9 49.25 -45.33 86.57
CA LYS A 9 47.80 -45.50 86.44
C LYS A 9 47.09 -44.17 86.20
N ALA A 10 47.42 -43.12 86.98
CA ALA A 10 46.85 -41.79 86.80
C ALA A 10 47.16 -41.19 85.42
N GLN A 11 48.40 -41.35 84.93
CA GLN A 11 48.78 -40.90 83.58
C GLN A 11 48.04 -41.64 82.48
N LEU A 12 47.78 -42.94 82.65
CA LEU A 12 47.01 -43.72 81.69
C LEU A 12 45.54 -43.32 81.69
N GLU A 13 44.95 -43.05 82.85
CA GLU A 13 43.57 -42.54 82.98
C GLU A 13 43.42 -41.15 82.34
N GLU A 14 44.38 -40.24 82.54
CA GLU A 14 44.39 -38.93 81.88
C GLU A 14 44.49 -39.05 80.36
N ARG A 15 45.41 -39.89 79.87
CA ARG A 15 45.56 -40.15 78.42
C ARG A 15 44.32 -40.80 77.82
N LEU A 16 43.69 -41.71 78.55
CA LEU A 16 42.42 -42.32 78.15
C LEU A 16 41.33 -41.26 78.03
N GLY A 17 41.18 -40.37 79.02
CA GLY A 17 40.23 -39.27 78.98
C GLY A 17 40.44 -38.35 77.77
N VAL A 18 41.68 -37.95 77.49
CA VAL A 18 41.99 -37.13 76.30
C VAL A 18 41.66 -37.88 75.00
N CYS A 19 41.92 -39.18 74.95
CA CYS A 19 41.55 -40.01 73.80
C CYS A 19 40.03 -40.13 73.64
N GLU A 20 39.28 -40.28 74.72
CA GLU A 20 37.81 -40.35 74.72
C GLU A 20 37.19 -39.02 74.28
N GLU A 21 37.67 -37.88 74.78
CA GLU A 21 37.24 -36.55 74.33
C GLU A 21 37.56 -36.31 72.85
N ARG A 22 38.74 -36.76 72.39
CA ARG A 22 39.10 -36.67 70.97
C ARG A 22 38.24 -37.56 70.10
N LEU A 23 37.89 -38.75 70.58
CA LEU A 23 36.96 -39.64 69.87
C LEU A 23 35.57 -39.03 69.79
N ALA A 24 35.05 -38.45 70.89
CA ALA A 24 33.76 -37.78 70.92
C ALA A 24 33.70 -36.59 69.94
N SER A 25 34.73 -35.73 69.94
CA SER A 25 34.78 -34.61 68.98
C SER A 25 34.91 -35.06 67.52
N LEU A 26 35.63 -36.16 67.25
CA LEU A 26 35.71 -36.77 65.92
C LEU A 26 34.36 -37.36 65.49
N THR A 27 33.62 -38.01 66.39
CA THR A 27 32.28 -38.55 66.08
C THR A 27 31.29 -37.42 65.80
N ASP A 28 31.31 -36.36 66.60
CA ASP A 28 30.45 -35.19 66.39
C ASP A 28 30.76 -34.50 65.05
N SER A 29 32.05 -34.33 64.73
CA SER A 29 32.48 -33.77 63.45
C SER A 29 32.10 -34.67 62.27
N HIS A 30 32.20 -35.99 62.44
CA HIS A 30 31.80 -36.94 61.40
C HIS A 30 30.29 -36.88 61.15
N ASP A 31 29.49 -36.82 62.21
CA ASP A 31 28.04 -36.75 62.09
C ASP A 31 27.57 -35.41 61.50
N ALA A 32 28.22 -34.29 61.85
CA ALA A 32 27.97 -32.99 61.24
C ALA A 32 28.30 -32.97 59.74
N LEU A 33 29.44 -33.55 59.34
CA LEU A 33 29.80 -33.67 57.91
C LEU A 33 28.83 -34.59 57.16
N ARG A 34 28.36 -35.66 57.82
CA ARG A 34 27.37 -36.57 57.25
C ARG A 34 26.03 -35.89 57.04
N THR A 35 25.55 -35.10 58.01
CA THR A 35 24.29 -34.35 57.86
C THR A 35 24.41 -33.29 56.77
N GLN A 36 25.51 -32.55 56.73
CA GLN A 36 25.78 -31.57 55.68
C GLN A 36 25.78 -32.23 54.29
N GLY A 37 26.45 -33.38 54.13
CA GLY A 37 26.47 -34.10 52.86
C GLY A 37 25.09 -34.64 52.42
N LEU A 38 24.18 -34.91 53.36
CA LEU A 38 22.80 -35.28 53.04
C LEU A 38 21.97 -34.07 52.60
N GLU A 39 22.12 -32.93 53.28
CA GLU A 39 21.46 -31.67 52.92
C GLU A 39 21.89 -31.19 51.54
N GLU A 40 23.19 -31.19 51.25
CA GLU A 40 23.73 -30.83 49.93
C GLU A 40 23.17 -31.73 48.82
N ARG A 41 23.09 -33.05 49.06
CA ARG A 41 22.48 -33.99 48.10
C ARG A 41 20.99 -33.69 47.88
N CYS A 42 20.25 -33.39 48.94
CA CYS A 42 18.83 -33.04 48.83
C CYS A 42 18.64 -31.74 48.06
N SER A 43 19.46 -30.71 48.34
CA SER A 43 19.44 -29.43 47.64
C SER A 43 19.76 -29.60 46.16
N MET A 44 20.81 -30.36 45.83
CA MET A 44 21.18 -30.64 44.43
C MET A 44 20.08 -31.38 43.68
N GLU A 45 19.41 -32.35 44.33
CA GLU A 45 18.30 -33.07 43.68
C GLU A 45 17.10 -32.15 43.46
N GLN A 46 16.80 -31.25 44.40
CA GLN A 46 15.75 -30.25 44.23
C GLN A 46 16.06 -29.27 43.10
N GLU A 47 17.29 -28.75 43.01
CA GLU A 47 17.75 -27.90 41.91
C GLU A 47 17.66 -28.65 40.57
N ARG A 48 18.07 -29.92 40.53
CA ARG A 48 17.97 -30.76 39.33
C ARG A 48 16.52 -30.90 38.86
N LEU A 49 15.57 -31.07 39.77
CA LEU A 49 14.14 -31.14 39.45
C LEU A 49 13.61 -29.81 38.92
N ILE A 50 13.98 -28.68 39.54
CA ILE A 50 13.60 -27.34 39.07
C ILE A 50 14.16 -27.08 37.66
N HIS A 51 15.43 -27.39 37.44
CA HIS A 51 16.06 -27.26 36.12
C HIS A 51 15.42 -28.17 35.08
N ALA A 52 15.05 -29.40 35.44
CA ALA A 52 14.35 -30.31 34.54
C ALA A 52 12.95 -29.78 34.14
N GLN A 53 12.21 -29.20 35.09
CA GLN A 53 10.92 -28.55 34.82
C GLN A 53 11.08 -27.36 33.87
N LEU A 54 12.06 -26.48 34.14
CA LEU A 54 12.34 -25.33 33.29
C LEU A 54 12.74 -25.75 31.87
N LEU A 55 13.54 -26.82 31.74
CA LEU A 55 13.91 -27.36 30.43
C LEU A 55 12.70 -27.92 29.68
N ASP A 56 11.77 -28.58 30.36
CA ASP A 56 10.53 -29.09 29.77
C ASP A 56 9.62 -27.94 29.30
N GLU A 57 9.46 -26.89 30.12
CA GLU A 57 8.72 -25.68 29.76
C GLU A 57 9.33 -24.97 28.54
N LEU A 58 10.65 -24.74 28.54
CA LEU A 58 11.34 -24.14 27.40
C LEU A 58 11.26 -25.00 26.15
N THR A 59 11.28 -26.33 26.29
CA THR A 59 11.13 -27.26 25.17
C THR A 59 9.73 -27.14 24.57
N LYS A 60 8.69 -27.09 25.42
CA LYS A 60 7.30 -26.86 24.98
C LYS A 60 7.15 -25.52 24.28
N GLU A 61 7.68 -24.43 24.85
CA GLU A 61 7.65 -23.11 24.22
C GLU A 61 8.35 -23.12 22.86
N LEU A 62 9.49 -23.81 22.72
CA LEU A 62 10.18 -23.96 21.44
C LEU A 62 9.37 -24.77 20.44
N GLU A 63 8.67 -25.82 20.88
CA GLU A 63 7.76 -26.59 20.04
C GLU A 63 6.53 -25.78 19.62
N GLU A 64 5.93 -25.01 20.52
CA GLU A 64 4.85 -24.05 20.23
C GLU A 64 5.31 -22.98 19.24
N LEU A 65 6.52 -22.43 19.40
CA LEU A 65 7.07 -21.46 18.46
C LEU A 65 7.45 -22.11 17.13
N ARG A 66 7.88 -23.38 17.11
CA ARG A 66 8.14 -24.12 15.86
C ARG A 66 6.85 -24.45 15.15
N THR A 67 5.80 -24.86 15.85
CA THR A 67 4.47 -25.13 15.28
C THR A 67 3.78 -23.85 14.84
N SER A 68 3.84 -22.77 15.61
CA SER A 68 3.39 -21.43 15.20
C SER A 68 4.19 -20.92 14.00
N ARG A 69 5.52 -21.10 13.99
CA ARG A 69 6.34 -20.83 12.79
C ARG A 69 5.97 -21.73 11.63
N LEU A 70 5.65 -22.99 11.83
CA LEU A 70 5.24 -23.90 10.76
C LEU A 70 3.79 -23.62 10.31
N GLN A 71 2.92 -23.09 11.16
CA GLN A 71 1.61 -22.58 10.77
C GLN A 71 1.74 -21.28 9.98
N THR A 72 2.77 -20.46 10.26
CA THR A 72 3.06 -19.21 9.54
C THR A 72 4.02 -19.37 8.36
N GLN A 73 4.78 -20.48 8.26
CA GLN A 73 5.75 -20.78 7.19
C GLN A 73 5.36 -22.00 6.34
N GLY A 74 4.51 -22.89 6.86
CA GLY A 74 3.83 -23.94 6.09
C GLY A 74 2.80 -23.36 5.12
N ASP A 75 2.48 -22.07 5.29
CA ASP A 75 1.88 -21.21 4.29
C ASP A 75 2.75 -19.95 4.17
N SER A 76 3.64 -19.97 3.20
CA SER A 76 4.30 -18.77 2.69
C SER A 76 3.28 -17.67 2.37
N LEU A 77 3.00 -16.74 3.29
CA LEU A 77 1.76 -15.92 3.31
C LEU A 77 0.52 -16.83 3.51
N PRO A 78 -0.49 -16.44 4.33
CA PRO A 78 -1.72 -17.24 4.46
C PRO A 78 -2.20 -17.64 3.08
N SER A 79 -2.43 -18.93 2.80
CA SER A 79 -2.74 -19.42 1.44
C SER A 79 -3.80 -18.58 0.71
N ARG A 80 -4.73 -17.97 1.46
CA ARG A 80 -5.69 -16.96 0.98
C ARG A 80 -5.03 -15.68 0.45
N LEU A 81 -4.15 -15.05 1.22
CA LEU A 81 -3.40 -13.88 0.79
C LEU A 81 -2.51 -14.20 -0.43
N ARG A 82 -1.87 -15.37 -0.47
CA ARG A 82 -1.11 -15.79 -1.67
C ARG A 82 -2.01 -15.96 -2.89
N HIS A 83 -3.14 -16.67 -2.76
CA HIS A 83 -4.11 -16.82 -3.85
C HIS A 83 -4.67 -15.48 -4.31
N GLU A 84 -4.96 -14.57 -3.39
CA GLU A 84 -5.43 -13.22 -3.69
C GLU A 84 -4.36 -12.43 -4.45
N TYR A 85 -3.10 -12.46 -4.00
CA TYR A 85 -2.00 -11.82 -4.71
C TYR A 85 -1.74 -12.43 -6.09
N ASP A 86 -1.75 -13.76 -6.21
CA ASP A 86 -1.54 -14.45 -7.49
C ASP A 86 -2.69 -14.19 -8.47
N ALA A 87 -3.93 -14.11 -7.98
CA ALA A 87 -5.08 -13.69 -8.76
C ALA A 87 -4.95 -12.23 -9.20
N GLN A 88 -4.50 -11.34 -8.31
CA GLN A 88 -4.27 -9.92 -8.63
C GLN A 88 -3.16 -9.74 -9.67
N ILE A 89 -2.05 -10.48 -9.53
CA ILE A 89 -0.94 -10.47 -10.49
C ILE A 89 -1.42 -11.00 -11.85
N SER A 90 -2.21 -12.07 -11.86
CA SER A 90 -2.76 -12.64 -13.09
C SER A 90 -3.72 -11.67 -13.79
N HIS A 91 -4.59 -11.02 -13.02
CA HIS A 91 -5.49 -9.98 -13.52
C HIS A 91 -4.70 -8.78 -14.09
N LEU A 92 -3.69 -8.30 -13.36
CA LEU A 92 -2.85 -7.19 -13.84
C LEU A 92 -2.09 -7.55 -15.13
N LYS A 93 -1.59 -8.79 -15.25
CA LYS A 93 -0.95 -9.26 -16.49
C LYS A 93 -1.91 -9.28 -17.68
N GLN A 94 -3.14 -9.75 -17.47
CA GLN A 94 -4.17 -9.72 -18.51
C GLN A 94 -4.51 -8.29 -18.91
N GLU A 95 -4.62 -7.38 -17.95
CA GLU A 95 -4.93 -5.98 -18.23
C GLU A 95 -3.81 -5.28 -19.00
N VAL A 96 -2.55 -5.56 -18.68
CA VAL A 96 -1.39 -5.07 -19.44
C VAL A 96 -1.43 -5.60 -20.88
N GLN A 97 -1.69 -6.89 -21.08
CA GLN A 97 -1.82 -7.46 -22.43
C GLN A 97 -2.98 -6.83 -23.20
N ARG A 98 -4.12 -6.60 -22.54
CA ARG A 98 -5.29 -5.94 -23.14
C ARG A 98 -4.96 -4.50 -23.56
N GLN A 99 -4.26 -3.75 -22.71
CA GLN A 99 -3.83 -2.38 -23.01
C GLN A 99 -2.79 -2.33 -24.14
N GLN A 100 -1.88 -3.31 -24.20
CA GLN A 100 -0.93 -3.44 -25.31
C GLN A 100 -1.65 -3.70 -26.63
N ALA A 101 -2.59 -4.64 -26.66
CA ALA A 101 -3.40 -4.92 -27.86
C ALA A 101 -4.21 -3.68 -28.30
N GLN A 102 -4.82 -2.94 -27.36
CA GLN A 102 -5.52 -1.70 -27.68
C GLN A 102 -4.58 -0.62 -28.24
N ASN A 103 -3.36 -0.51 -27.70
CA ASN A 103 -2.36 0.40 -28.25
C ASN A 103 -1.94 0.01 -29.67
N GLU A 104 -1.73 -1.27 -29.92
CA GLU A 104 -1.40 -1.77 -31.27
C GLU A 104 -2.54 -1.50 -32.26
N ASP A 105 -3.79 -1.74 -31.87
CA ASP A 105 -4.96 -1.44 -32.69
C ASP A 105 -5.09 0.06 -32.97
N MET A 106 -4.91 0.91 -31.96
CA MET A 106 -4.94 2.37 -32.14
C MET A 106 -3.81 2.84 -33.05
N GLN A 107 -2.61 2.29 -32.92
CA GLN A 107 -1.49 2.60 -33.81
C GLN A 107 -1.78 2.18 -35.25
N ALA A 108 -2.39 1.01 -35.46
CA ALA A 108 -2.81 0.56 -36.78
C ALA A 108 -3.89 1.46 -37.40
N GLN A 109 -4.88 1.89 -36.61
CA GLN A 109 -5.89 2.86 -37.04
C GLN A 109 -5.27 4.21 -37.39
N LEU A 110 -4.36 4.70 -36.56
CA LEU A 110 -3.65 5.96 -36.79
C LEU A 110 -2.84 5.89 -38.08
N PHE A 111 -2.07 4.81 -38.29
CA PHE A 111 -1.34 4.59 -39.53
C PHE A 111 -2.27 4.54 -40.76
N SER A 112 -3.37 3.81 -40.66
CA SER A 112 -4.38 3.73 -41.72
C SER A 112 -4.98 5.09 -42.06
N SER A 113 -5.30 5.91 -41.05
CA SER A 113 -5.77 7.28 -41.21
C SER A 113 -4.73 8.17 -41.89
N HIS A 114 -3.45 8.08 -41.50
CA HIS A 114 -2.37 8.82 -42.15
C HIS A 114 -2.18 8.40 -43.62
N VAL A 115 -2.23 7.09 -43.92
CA VAL A 115 -2.15 6.58 -45.29
C VAL A 115 -3.34 7.07 -46.12
N GLN A 116 -4.56 7.03 -45.56
CA GLN A 116 -5.76 7.52 -46.24
C GLN A 116 -5.70 9.04 -46.45
N GLY A 117 -5.25 9.81 -45.45
CA GLY A 117 -5.02 11.25 -45.56
C GLY A 117 -3.99 11.58 -46.64
N GLY A 118 -2.84 10.89 -46.64
CA GLY A 118 -1.83 11.01 -47.69
C GLY A 118 -2.36 10.66 -49.08
N ARG A 119 -3.16 9.59 -49.21
CA ARG A 119 -3.84 9.24 -50.47
C ARG A 119 -4.81 10.32 -50.92
N LYS A 120 -5.61 10.88 -50.01
CA LYS A 120 -6.52 12.00 -50.32
C LYS A 120 -5.74 13.22 -50.81
N LEU A 121 -4.62 13.58 -50.18
CA LEU A 121 -3.76 14.67 -50.63
C LEU A 121 -3.19 14.43 -52.04
N LEU A 122 -2.71 13.20 -52.31
CA LEU A 122 -2.21 12.82 -53.63
C LEU A 122 -3.32 12.78 -54.70
N GLN A 123 -4.53 12.35 -54.34
CA GLN A 123 -5.70 12.33 -55.23
C GLN A 123 -6.29 13.73 -55.46
N SER A 124 -6.25 14.61 -54.46
CA SER A 124 -6.64 16.02 -54.60
C SER A 124 -5.72 16.78 -55.56
N GLY A 125 -4.49 16.29 -55.77
CA GLY A 125 -3.58 16.74 -56.82
C GLY A 125 -4.10 16.59 -58.26
N ALA A 126 -5.26 15.95 -58.47
CA ALA A 126 -5.92 15.83 -59.78
C ALA A 126 -7.12 16.79 -59.99
N GLY A 127 -7.46 17.68 -59.03
CA GLY A 127 -8.67 18.51 -59.17
C GLY A 127 -8.66 19.88 -58.50
N VAL A 128 -8.23 20.01 -57.24
CA VAL A 128 -8.15 21.29 -56.51
C VAL A 128 -7.09 21.13 -55.42
N SER A 129 -6.12 22.04 -55.35
CA SER A 129 -4.96 21.94 -54.46
C SER A 129 -5.33 22.29 -53.01
N LEU A 130 -4.77 21.57 -52.03
CA LEU A 130 -4.90 21.90 -50.58
C LEU A 130 -4.51 23.36 -50.27
N ALA A 131 -3.57 23.92 -51.04
CA ALA A 131 -3.19 25.32 -50.91
C ALA A 131 -4.36 26.28 -51.24
N GLU A 132 -5.21 25.88 -52.19
CA GLU A 132 -6.38 26.64 -52.62
C GLU A 132 -7.52 26.55 -51.59
N GLU A 133 -7.64 25.40 -50.92
CA GLU A 133 -8.58 25.17 -49.80
C GLU A 133 -8.20 26.03 -48.57
N ILE A 134 -6.91 26.09 -48.21
CA ILE A 134 -6.42 26.91 -47.08
C ILE A 134 -6.62 28.41 -47.33
N THR A 135 -6.50 28.87 -48.58
CA THR A 135 -6.67 30.29 -48.92
C THR A 135 -8.14 30.73 -49.00
N ASN A 136 -9.07 29.83 -49.31
CA ASN A 136 -10.47 30.18 -49.58
C ASN A 136 -11.42 29.93 -48.40
N LEU A 137 -11.06 29.09 -47.43
CA LEU A 137 -11.86 28.87 -46.21
C LEU A 137 -12.26 30.17 -45.47
N PRO A 138 -11.32 31.11 -45.17
CA PRO A 138 -11.71 32.36 -44.50
C PRO A 138 -12.54 33.29 -45.39
N ARG A 139 -12.44 33.16 -46.72
CA ARG A 139 -13.22 33.95 -47.69
C ARG A 139 -14.65 33.44 -47.79
N ASP A 140 -14.84 32.13 -47.77
CA ASP A 140 -16.16 31.51 -47.85
C ASP A 140 -16.96 31.76 -46.57
N GLU A 141 -16.32 31.67 -45.40
CA GLU A 141 -16.94 32.05 -44.12
C GLU A 141 -17.37 33.53 -44.09
N LEU A 142 -16.52 34.45 -44.60
CA LEU A 142 -16.87 35.87 -44.71
C LEU A 142 -18.04 36.13 -45.67
N VAL A 143 -18.10 35.43 -46.81
CA VAL A 143 -19.20 35.55 -47.78
C VAL A 143 -20.50 35.00 -47.20
N MET A 144 -20.45 33.90 -46.44
CA MET A 144 -21.61 33.37 -45.73
C MET A 144 -22.14 34.35 -44.68
N ALA A 145 -21.26 34.88 -43.81
CA ALA A 145 -21.66 35.86 -42.79
C ALA A 145 -22.24 37.15 -43.42
N LEU A 146 -21.69 37.59 -44.55
CA LEU A 146 -22.25 38.72 -45.31
C LEU A 146 -23.65 38.42 -45.85
N ARG A 147 -23.87 37.19 -46.35
CA ARG A 147 -25.16 36.76 -46.87
C ARG A 147 -26.22 36.67 -45.77
N GLU A 148 -25.87 36.11 -44.61
CA GLU A 148 -26.75 36.07 -43.43
C GLU A 148 -27.14 37.48 -42.97
N CYS A 149 -26.17 38.41 -42.88
CA CYS A 149 -26.44 39.81 -42.59
C CYS A 149 -27.40 40.46 -43.62
N GLN A 150 -27.27 40.13 -44.91
CA GLN A 150 -28.14 40.65 -45.96
C GLN A 150 -29.57 40.09 -45.85
N ASP A 151 -29.69 38.80 -45.54
CA ASP A 151 -30.99 38.13 -45.35
C ASP A 151 -31.71 38.70 -44.11
N GLU A 152 -31.03 38.88 -42.99
CA GLU A 152 -31.57 39.52 -41.79
C GLU A 152 -32.00 40.97 -42.07
N ASN A 153 -31.19 41.74 -42.80
CA ASN A 153 -31.53 43.10 -43.19
C ASN A 153 -32.76 43.14 -44.11
N GLY A 154 -32.89 42.16 -45.02
CA GLY A 154 -34.10 41.98 -45.84
C GLY A 154 -35.35 41.71 -44.99
N GLN A 155 -35.24 40.85 -43.97
CA GLN A 155 -36.33 40.58 -43.04
C GLN A 155 -36.70 41.81 -42.21
N LEU A 156 -35.72 42.57 -41.71
CA LEU A 156 -35.94 43.83 -40.99
C LEU A 156 -36.62 44.88 -41.87
N ARG A 157 -36.23 45.00 -43.14
CA ARG A 157 -36.89 45.88 -44.12
C ARG A 157 -38.34 45.49 -44.34
N ALA A 158 -38.61 44.20 -44.58
CA ALA A 158 -39.98 43.71 -44.75
C ALA A 158 -40.85 43.84 -43.48
N TYR A 159 -40.22 43.81 -42.30
CA TYR A 159 -40.90 44.09 -41.03
C TYR A 159 -41.25 45.57 -40.88
N LEU A 160 -40.29 46.46 -41.17
CA LEU A 160 -40.51 47.91 -41.17
C LEU A 160 -41.60 48.30 -42.18
N GLU A 161 -41.56 47.74 -43.39
CA GLU A 161 -42.60 47.97 -44.41
C GLU A 161 -43.99 47.59 -43.91
N ARG A 162 -44.13 46.46 -43.21
CA ARG A 162 -45.40 46.04 -42.59
C ARG A 162 -45.87 47.02 -41.52
N ILE A 163 -44.98 47.51 -40.66
CA ILE A 163 -45.32 48.51 -39.65
C ILE A 163 -45.74 49.83 -40.32
N ILE A 164 -44.96 50.31 -41.28
CA ILE A 164 -45.21 51.57 -41.98
C ILE A 164 -46.57 51.51 -42.69
N LEU A 165 -46.85 50.42 -43.41
CA LEU A 165 -48.16 50.19 -44.03
C LEU A 165 -49.29 50.25 -42.99
N ARG A 166 -49.10 49.61 -41.83
CA ARG A 166 -50.12 49.61 -40.79
C ARG A 166 -50.35 51.00 -40.18
N ILE A 167 -49.29 51.80 -40.04
CA ILE A 167 -49.39 53.18 -39.57
C ILE A 167 -50.12 54.03 -40.62
N LEU A 168 -49.78 53.90 -41.90
CA LEU A 168 -50.46 54.60 -42.99
C LEU A 168 -51.97 54.32 -43.04
N GLU A 169 -52.39 53.09 -42.72
CA GLU A 169 -53.81 52.69 -42.65
C GLU A 169 -54.54 53.22 -41.41
N THR A 170 -53.84 53.43 -40.29
CA THR A 170 -54.48 53.71 -38.99
C THR A 170 -54.41 55.19 -38.63
N ASP A 171 -53.22 55.78 -38.72
CA ASP A 171 -52.97 57.21 -38.46
C ASP A 171 -51.65 57.64 -39.15
N PRO A 172 -51.71 58.25 -40.35
CA PRO A 172 -50.52 58.63 -41.10
C PRO A 172 -49.76 59.81 -40.49
N THR A 173 -50.35 60.56 -39.55
CA THR A 173 -49.68 61.73 -38.93
C THR A 173 -48.46 61.33 -38.09
N LEU A 174 -48.40 60.08 -37.64
CA LEU A 174 -47.24 59.50 -36.93
C LEU A 174 -45.96 59.43 -37.77
N LEU A 175 -46.06 59.47 -39.11
CA LEU A 175 -44.91 59.49 -40.02
C LEU A 175 -44.48 60.92 -40.37
N GLU A 176 -45.15 61.96 -39.85
CA GLU A 176 -44.75 63.34 -40.07
C GLU A 176 -43.42 63.63 -39.36
N ILE A 177 -42.38 63.84 -40.15
CA ILE A 177 -41.10 64.32 -39.64
C ILE A 177 -41.28 65.79 -39.26
N SER A 178 -41.55 66.04 -37.98
CA SER A 178 -41.44 67.38 -37.42
C SER A 178 -39.98 67.81 -37.54
N ASP A 179 -39.68 68.72 -38.47
CA ASP A 179 -38.34 69.30 -38.65
C ASP A 179 -38.03 70.27 -37.49
N LYS A 180 -37.95 69.72 -36.28
CA LYS A 180 -37.53 70.40 -35.07
C LYS A 180 -36.11 69.93 -34.74
N GLY A 181 -35.13 70.31 -35.57
CA GLY A 181 -33.76 69.94 -35.23
C GLY A 181 -32.63 70.19 -36.23
N LYS A 182 -32.81 70.85 -37.37
CA LYS A 182 -31.68 71.40 -38.14
C LYS A 182 -31.68 72.93 -38.06
N LYS A 183 -31.20 73.45 -36.92
CA LYS A 183 -30.51 74.74 -36.95
C LYS A 183 -29.16 74.52 -37.61
N SER A 184 -28.81 75.48 -38.46
CA SER A 184 -27.56 75.65 -39.21
C SER A 184 -26.29 75.32 -38.44
#